data_AF-A0A100XB62-F1
#
_entry.id   AF-A0A100XB62-F1
#
_cell.length_a   1.000
_cell.length_b   1.000
_cell.length_c   1.000
_cell.angle_alpha   90.00
_cell.angle_beta   90.00
_cell.angle_gamma   90.00
#
_symmetry.space_group_name_H-M   'P 1'
#
loop_
_entity.id
_entity.type
_entity.pdbx_description
1 polymer ?
#
loop_
_entity_poly.entity_id
_entity_poly.type
_entity_poly.pdbx_seq_one_letter_code
_entity_poly.pdbx_strand_id
1 'polypeptide(L)'
;MLRPRRFATEVDPGPVQIQARQVHFDVSGIPLHWIPGHPVASNLISLLNVVLPDAERWFVATFNEALPYVKDPKLADDMRGFIGQEATHADVHEQVMYDFMVEHGVNPEPILAQIEYMFTKVLTPSTSSDPKRRFNNLCERLWLIAALEHYTAVLGDFALNCRWDDHGAHPTMVDLYRWHGAEEVEHRNVAHDVAVYFRDSYVDRIRAMCIAMPLMWAFFERGMWYLVKTDPSVELSWWQTQRQRCRDSGLGLLPKWRTLFFTNTLDYFRPGFTPEQMGSTAQAVAYLASSPAARSARL
;
A
#
# COMPACT_ATOMS: atom_id res chain seq x y z
N MET A 1 3.07 19.14 14.77
CA MET A 1 1.92 18.22 14.78
C MET A 1 1.45 18.08 13.34
N LEU A 2 1.69 16.91 12.74
CA LEU A 2 1.46 16.64 11.31
C LEU A 2 0.18 15.85 11.04
N ARG A 3 -0.60 15.50 12.08
CA ARG A 3 -1.80 14.68 11.88
C ARG A 3 -2.83 15.44 11.02
N PRO A 4 -3.12 14.98 9.80
CA PRO A 4 -4.10 15.62 8.94
C PRO A 4 -5.49 15.50 9.59
N ARG A 5 -6.24 16.60 9.60
CA ARG A 5 -7.61 16.60 10.12
C ARG A 5 -8.57 16.33 8.97
N ARG A 6 -9.44 15.33 9.13
CA ARG A 6 -10.61 15.19 8.27
C ARG A 6 -11.58 16.33 8.60
N PHE A 7 -11.91 17.15 7.60
CA PHE A 7 -12.86 18.24 7.79
C PHE A 7 -14.28 17.67 7.98
N ALA A 8 -15.09 18.30 8.84
CA ALA A 8 -16.47 17.88 9.09
C ALA A 8 -17.38 18.03 7.85
N THR A 9 -16.97 18.87 6.91
CA THR A 9 -17.55 19.00 5.58
C THR A 9 -16.42 18.79 4.59
N GLU A 10 -16.49 17.71 3.81
CA GLU A 10 -15.54 17.47 2.74
C GLU A 10 -15.83 18.44 1.60
N VAL A 11 -14.85 19.29 1.28
CA VAL A 11 -14.87 20.12 0.08
C VAL A 11 -14.21 19.28 -1.00
N ASP A 12 -14.96 18.93 -2.05
CA ASP A 12 -14.38 18.30 -3.23
C ASP A 12 -13.31 19.23 -3.83
N PRO A 13 -12.03 18.83 -3.86
CA PRO A 13 -10.98 19.66 -4.44
C PRO A 13 -11.09 19.76 -5.97
N GLY A 14 -12.03 19.04 -6.59
CA GLY A 14 -12.13 18.88 -8.03
C GLY A 14 -11.16 17.82 -8.54
N PRO A 15 -10.97 17.73 -9.88
CA PRO A 15 -10.04 16.79 -10.48
C PRO A 15 -8.61 17.02 -9.96
N VAL A 16 -8.05 16.03 -9.28
CA VAL A 16 -6.65 16.04 -8.85
C VAL A 16 -5.83 15.35 -9.93
N GLN A 17 -4.81 16.06 -10.44
CA GLN A 17 -3.87 15.43 -11.36
C GLN A 17 -2.90 14.56 -10.58
N ILE A 18 -2.87 13.27 -10.91
CA ILE A 18 -1.96 12.30 -10.31
C ILE A 18 -0.56 12.53 -10.88
N GLN A 19 0.40 12.86 -10.02
CA GLN A 19 1.78 13.14 -10.41
C GLN A 19 2.76 12.58 -9.38
N ALA A 20 3.83 11.97 -9.89
CA ALA A 20 4.96 11.51 -9.09
C ALA A 20 5.70 12.69 -8.45
N ARG A 21 6.16 12.50 -7.21
CA ARG A 21 6.90 13.51 -6.45
C ARG A 21 8.23 12.90 -6.02
N GLN A 22 9.34 13.46 -6.48
CA GLN A 22 10.69 12.99 -6.15
C GLN A 22 11.03 13.32 -4.69
N VAL A 23 10.58 12.49 -3.77
CA VAL A 23 10.73 12.65 -2.32
C VAL A 23 11.97 11.89 -1.81
N HIS A 24 12.48 12.32 -0.65
CA HIS A 24 13.56 11.63 0.06
C HIS A 24 13.30 11.71 1.57
N PHE A 25 13.63 10.64 2.29
CA PHE A 25 13.45 10.53 3.74
C PHE A 25 14.78 10.14 4.39
N ASP A 26 15.35 11.03 5.20
CA ASP A 26 16.53 10.72 6.01
C ASP A 26 16.14 9.90 7.24
N VAL A 27 16.46 8.61 7.18
CA VAL A 27 16.14 7.61 8.22
C VAL A 27 17.28 7.36 9.20
N SER A 28 18.37 8.12 9.09
CA SER A 28 19.57 7.96 9.91
C SER A 28 19.26 8.13 11.40
N GLY A 29 19.66 7.15 12.23
CA GLY A 29 19.50 7.22 13.68
C GLY A 29 18.07 7.09 14.21
N ILE A 30 17.08 6.82 13.34
CA ILE A 30 15.72 6.47 13.76
C ILE A 30 15.75 5.10 14.43
N PRO A 31 15.21 4.91 15.65
CA PRO A 31 15.15 3.59 16.27
C PRO A 31 14.29 2.60 15.48
N LEU A 32 14.70 1.32 15.41
CA LEU A 32 13.90 0.23 14.81
C LEU A 32 12.44 0.23 15.28
N HIS A 33 12.22 0.45 16.59
CA HIS A 33 10.89 0.70 17.16
C HIS A 33 10.54 2.18 17.08
N TRP A 34 10.32 2.65 15.86
CA TRP A 34 10.01 4.04 15.59
C TRP A 34 8.66 4.49 16.19
N ILE A 35 7.83 3.56 16.69
CA ILE A 35 6.74 3.82 17.63
C ILE A 35 7.18 3.32 19.03
N PRO A 36 7.61 4.24 19.93
CA PRO A 36 8.16 3.88 21.23
C PRO A 36 7.25 2.97 22.06
N GLY A 37 7.78 1.85 22.56
CA GLY A 37 7.04 0.88 23.37
C GLY A 37 6.06 -0.01 22.59
N HIS A 38 6.04 0.09 21.26
CA HIS A 38 5.16 -0.67 20.37
C HIS A 38 5.96 -1.42 19.28
N PRO A 39 6.75 -2.45 19.66
CA PRO A 39 7.63 -3.17 18.74
C PRO A 39 6.87 -3.94 17.67
N VAL A 40 5.70 -4.51 18.00
CA VAL A 40 4.87 -5.25 17.05
C VAL A 40 4.28 -4.31 16.01
N ALA A 41 3.74 -3.16 16.42
CA ALA A 41 3.25 -2.15 15.47
C ALA A 41 4.37 -1.63 14.56
N SER A 42 5.53 -1.28 15.15
CA SER A 42 6.68 -0.77 14.39
C SER A 42 7.13 -1.78 13.32
N ASN A 43 7.35 -3.05 13.71
CA ASN A 43 7.78 -4.10 12.77
C ASN A 43 6.71 -4.42 11.71
N LEU A 44 5.43 -4.50 12.09
CA LEU A 44 4.35 -4.81 11.15
C LEU A 44 4.19 -3.73 10.07
N ILE A 45 4.33 -2.45 10.44
CA ILE A 45 4.27 -1.36 9.46
C ILE A 45 5.56 -1.32 8.64
N SER A 46 6.73 -1.54 9.26
CA SER A 46 8.01 -1.62 8.54
C SER A 46 8.06 -2.73 7.50
N LEU A 47 7.26 -3.80 7.66
CA LEU A 47 7.11 -4.85 6.63
C LEU A 47 6.66 -4.29 5.27
N LEU A 48 5.97 -3.15 5.24
CA LEU A 48 5.60 -2.45 4.01
C LEU A 48 6.82 -2.10 3.16
N ASN A 49 7.93 -1.68 3.78
CA ASN A 49 9.16 -1.36 3.06
C ASN A 49 9.75 -2.57 2.32
N VAL A 50 9.40 -3.79 2.73
CA VAL A 50 9.89 -5.02 2.12
C VAL A 50 8.97 -5.50 0.99
N VAL A 51 7.66 -5.35 1.14
CA VAL A 51 6.68 -5.92 0.19
C VAL A 51 6.29 -4.99 -0.95
N LEU A 52 6.21 -3.69 -0.66
CA LEU A 52 5.75 -2.70 -1.63
C LEU A 52 6.66 -2.59 -2.85
N PRO A 53 8.01 -2.56 -2.73
CA PRO A 53 8.87 -2.36 -3.90
C PRO A 53 8.64 -3.35 -5.06
N ASP A 54 8.61 -4.65 -4.78
CA ASP A 54 8.35 -5.67 -5.81
C ASP A 54 6.90 -5.64 -6.32
N ALA A 55 5.94 -5.40 -5.42
CA ALA A 55 4.53 -5.34 -5.78
C ALA A 55 4.23 -4.19 -6.74
N GLU A 56 4.72 -3.00 -6.43
CA GLU A 56 4.48 -1.77 -7.18
C GLU A 56 5.24 -1.78 -8.50
N ARG A 57 6.46 -2.36 -8.54
CA ARG A 57 7.16 -2.63 -9.82
C ARG A 57 6.37 -3.58 -10.70
N TRP A 58 5.70 -4.58 -10.13
CA TRP A 58 4.79 -5.45 -10.87
C TRP A 58 3.52 -4.71 -11.33
N PHE A 59 3.00 -3.76 -10.55
CA PHE A 59 1.89 -2.88 -10.97
C PHE A 59 2.31 -2.05 -12.18
N VAL A 60 3.44 -1.35 -12.07
CA VAL A 60 4.06 -0.54 -13.13
C VAL A 60 4.27 -1.35 -14.41
N ALA A 61 4.84 -2.55 -14.31
CA ALA A 61 5.06 -3.41 -15.47
C ALA A 61 3.74 -3.82 -16.16
N THR A 62 2.74 -4.20 -15.37
CA THR A 62 1.42 -4.61 -15.88
C THR A 62 0.65 -3.43 -16.49
N PHE A 63 0.74 -2.25 -15.89
CA PHE A 63 0.10 -1.04 -16.41
C PHE A 63 0.77 -0.55 -17.69
N ASN A 64 2.10 -0.64 -17.80
CA ASN A 64 2.82 -0.37 -19.04
C ASN A 64 2.44 -1.34 -20.16
N GLU A 65 2.18 -2.61 -19.84
CA GLU A 65 1.65 -3.58 -20.82
C GLU A 65 0.24 -3.21 -21.28
N ALA A 66 -0.61 -2.72 -20.38
CA ALA A 66 -1.99 -2.32 -20.66
C ALA A 66 -2.10 -0.99 -21.43
N LEU A 67 -1.29 0.00 -21.09
CA LEU A 67 -1.42 1.39 -21.54
C LEU A 67 -1.60 1.56 -23.07
N PRO A 68 -0.88 0.84 -23.96
CA PRO A 68 -1.06 0.96 -25.41
C PRO A 68 -2.45 0.60 -25.94
N TYR A 69 -3.21 -0.20 -25.19
CA TYR A 69 -4.56 -0.62 -25.55
C TYR A 69 -5.63 0.42 -25.16
N VAL A 70 -5.30 1.38 -24.28
CA VAL A 70 -6.25 2.37 -23.78
C VAL A 70 -6.43 3.50 -24.78
N LYS A 71 -7.70 3.78 -25.12
CA LYS A 71 -8.11 4.84 -26.07
C LYS A 71 -8.76 6.04 -25.39
N ASP A 72 -9.17 5.90 -24.13
CA ASP A 72 -9.65 7.01 -23.34
C ASP A 72 -8.44 7.86 -22.91
N PRO A 73 -8.33 9.12 -23.36
CA PRO A 73 -7.18 9.97 -23.03
C PRO A 73 -7.09 10.28 -21.53
N LYS A 74 -8.22 10.38 -20.82
CA LYS A 74 -8.22 10.66 -19.38
C LYS A 74 -7.68 9.46 -18.62
N LEU A 75 -8.21 8.27 -18.90
CA LEU A 75 -7.74 7.04 -18.25
C LEU A 75 -6.26 6.78 -18.55
N ALA A 76 -5.81 7.07 -19.77
CA ALA A 76 -4.40 6.94 -20.13
C ALA A 76 -3.50 7.92 -19.35
N ASP A 77 -3.96 9.15 -19.08
CA ASP A 77 -3.24 10.11 -18.23
C ASP A 77 -3.23 9.69 -16.76
N ASP A 78 -4.37 9.23 -16.22
CA ASP A 78 -4.47 8.71 -14.86
C ASP A 78 -3.53 7.51 -14.66
N MET A 79 -3.46 6.59 -15.63
CA MET A 79 -2.52 5.47 -15.63
C MET A 79 -1.06 5.93 -15.63
N ARG A 80 -0.70 6.98 -16.39
CA ARG A 80 0.68 7.50 -16.39
C ARG A 80 1.04 8.12 -15.05
N GLY A 81 0.10 8.84 -14.44
CA GLY A 81 0.25 9.39 -13.10
C GLY A 81 0.51 8.29 -12.07
N PHE A 82 -0.35 7.27 -12.07
CA PHE A 82 -0.23 6.06 -11.24
C PHE A 82 1.15 5.40 -11.43
N ILE A 83 1.51 5.06 -12.68
CA ILE A 83 2.83 4.45 -13.00
C ILE A 83 4.00 5.27 -12.42
N GLY A 84 3.92 6.60 -12.47
CA GLY A 84 4.96 7.47 -11.92
C GLY A 84 5.02 7.45 -10.40
N GLN A 85 3.87 7.51 -9.72
CA GLN A 85 3.79 7.45 -8.26
C GLN A 85 4.30 6.11 -7.75
N GLU A 86 3.76 4.99 -8.26
CA GLU A 86 4.15 3.63 -7.90
C GLU A 86 5.65 3.35 -8.10
N ALA A 87 6.24 3.83 -9.21
CA ALA A 87 7.68 3.69 -9.43
C ALA A 87 8.49 4.44 -8.36
N THR A 88 8.00 5.61 -7.93
CA THR A 88 8.66 6.40 -6.88
C THR A 88 8.46 5.78 -5.50
N HIS A 89 7.27 5.26 -5.21
CA HIS A 89 6.98 4.52 -3.98
C HIS A 89 7.92 3.34 -3.82
N ALA A 90 8.06 2.54 -4.88
CA ALA A 90 8.90 1.36 -4.88
C ALA A 90 10.36 1.69 -4.54
N ASP A 91 10.91 2.73 -5.20
CA ASP A 91 12.30 3.15 -5.00
C ASP A 91 12.52 3.71 -3.59
N VAL A 92 11.58 4.51 -3.08
CA VAL A 92 11.65 5.06 -1.72
C VAL A 92 11.55 3.97 -0.66
N HIS A 93 10.62 3.02 -0.79
CA HIS A 93 10.46 1.93 0.16
C HIS A 93 11.64 0.97 0.15
N GLU A 94 12.21 0.68 -1.03
CA GLU A 94 13.42 -0.12 -1.15
C GLU A 94 14.62 0.57 -0.49
N GLN A 95 14.79 1.88 -0.71
CA GLN A 95 15.83 2.65 -0.04
C GLN A 95 15.66 2.57 1.49
N VAL A 96 14.46 2.81 2.01
CA VAL A 96 14.19 2.72 3.45
C VAL A 96 14.40 1.30 3.98
N MET A 97 14.09 0.25 3.21
CA MET A 97 14.39 -1.12 3.62
C MET A 97 15.89 -1.29 3.89
N TYR A 98 16.77 -0.81 3.00
CA TYR A 98 18.21 -0.92 3.18
C TYR A 98 18.74 0.04 4.25
N ASP A 99 18.44 1.34 4.13
CA ASP A 99 18.99 2.40 4.98
C ASP A 99 18.43 2.38 6.41
N PHE A 100 17.27 1.76 6.64
CA PHE A 100 16.68 1.64 7.98
C PHE A 100 16.63 0.20 8.47
N MET A 101 16.01 -0.74 7.75
CA MET A 101 15.83 -2.09 8.30
C MET A 101 17.13 -2.88 8.34
N VAL A 102 17.89 -2.90 7.23
CA VAL A 102 19.15 -3.64 7.16
C VAL A 102 20.22 -3.03 8.07
N GLU A 103 20.31 -1.70 8.17
CA GLU A 103 21.21 -1.05 9.14
C GLU A 103 20.94 -1.44 10.60
N HIS A 104 19.68 -1.72 10.94
CA HIS A 104 19.30 -2.24 12.27
C HIS A 104 19.50 -3.74 12.44
N GLY A 105 20.11 -4.42 11.46
CA GLY A 105 20.39 -5.85 11.49
C GLY A 105 19.19 -6.74 11.12
N VAL A 106 18.11 -6.17 10.58
CA VAL A 106 16.99 -6.96 10.05
C VAL A 106 17.44 -7.62 8.75
N ASN A 107 17.22 -8.93 8.62
CA ASN A 107 17.48 -9.66 7.38
C ASN A 107 16.18 -9.77 6.55
N PRO A 108 16.01 -9.02 5.45
CA PRO A 108 14.79 -9.07 4.64
C PRO A 108 14.75 -10.29 3.70
N GLU A 109 15.88 -10.98 3.46
CA GLU A 109 16.04 -12.01 2.43
C GLU A 109 14.97 -13.12 2.46
N PRO A 110 14.57 -13.69 3.61
CA PRO A 110 13.55 -14.74 3.61
C PRO A 110 12.17 -14.25 3.16
N ILE A 111 11.87 -12.98 3.40
CA ILE A 111 10.63 -12.34 2.96
C ILE A 111 10.74 -12.00 1.47
N LEU A 112 11.85 -11.40 1.03
CA LEU A 112 12.12 -11.08 -0.37
C LEU A 112 12.06 -12.33 -1.26
N ALA A 113 12.66 -13.44 -0.84
CA ALA A 113 12.58 -14.71 -1.60
C ALA A 113 11.13 -15.22 -1.75
N GLN A 114 10.28 -15.02 -0.73
CA GLN A 114 8.86 -15.36 -0.82
C GLN A 114 8.13 -14.44 -1.81
N ILE A 115 8.43 -13.15 -1.78
CA ILE A 115 7.86 -12.13 -2.68
C ILE A 115 8.28 -12.40 -4.13
N GLU A 116 9.57 -12.59 -4.37
CA GLU A 116 10.14 -12.89 -5.68
C GLU A 116 9.46 -14.14 -6.27
N TYR A 117 9.29 -15.20 -5.48
CA TYR A 117 8.59 -16.40 -5.93
C TYR A 117 7.14 -16.09 -6.36
N MET A 118 6.41 -15.29 -5.57
CA MET A 118 5.03 -14.92 -5.90
C MET A 118 4.94 -14.14 -7.21
N PHE A 119 5.74 -13.08 -7.38
CA PHE A 119 5.66 -12.23 -8.57
C PHE A 119 6.27 -12.86 -9.82
N THR A 120 7.35 -13.66 -9.69
CA THR A 120 8.03 -14.26 -10.85
C THR A 120 7.53 -15.64 -11.24
N LYS A 121 6.84 -16.38 -10.36
CA LYS A 121 6.32 -17.72 -10.67
C LYS A 121 4.81 -17.80 -10.68
N VAL A 122 4.13 -17.11 -9.77
CA VAL A 122 2.67 -17.19 -9.63
C VAL A 122 1.95 -16.14 -10.46
N LEU A 123 2.47 -14.90 -10.47
CA LEU A 123 1.83 -13.74 -11.14
C LEU A 123 2.50 -13.33 -12.45
N THR A 124 3.39 -14.18 -12.98
CA THR A 124 4.11 -13.92 -14.23
C THR A 124 3.15 -13.80 -15.42
N PRO A 125 3.41 -12.87 -16.36
CA PRO A 125 2.66 -12.77 -17.61
C PRO A 125 2.62 -14.09 -18.37
N SER A 126 1.47 -14.40 -18.98
CA SER A 126 1.33 -15.65 -19.73
C SER A 126 2.31 -15.73 -20.90
N THR A 127 3.11 -16.79 -20.94
CA THR A 127 4.02 -17.12 -22.08
C THR A 127 3.30 -17.78 -23.25
N SER A 128 1.96 -17.86 -23.21
CA SER A 128 1.17 -18.50 -24.27
C SER A 128 1.32 -17.76 -25.59
N SER A 129 1.45 -18.51 -26.69
CA SER A 129 1.44 -17.95 -28.05
C SER A 129 0.05 -17.48 -28.50
N ASP A 130 -1.03 -17.86 -27.80
CA ASP A 130 -2.40 -17.45 -28.10
C ASP A 130 -2.67 -16.01 -27.61
N PRO A 131 -2.94 -15.06 -28.53
CA PRO A 131 -3.26 -13.68 -28.16
C PRO A 131 -4.44 -13.55 -27.20
N LYS A 132 -5.46 -14.41 -27.32
CA LYS A 132 -6.64 -14.36 -26.44
C LYS A 132 -6.27 -14.75 -25.01
N ARG A 133 -5.42 -15.78 -24.85
CA ARG A 133 -4.94 -16.20 -23.52
C ARG A 133 -4.08 -15.13 -22.86
N ARG A 134 -3.20 -14.47 -23.62
CA ARG A 134 -2.40 -13.35 -23.10
C ARG A 134 -3.28 -12.18 -22.65
N PHE A 135 -4.24 -11.79 -23.47
CA PHE A 135 -5.18 -10.72 -23.13
C PHE A 135 -6.03 -11.08 -21.90
N ASN A 136 -6.50 -12.32 -21.80
CA ASN A 136 -7.22 -12.80 -20.62
C ASN A 136 -6.36 -12.72 -19.36
N ASN A 137 -5.11 -13.18 -19.42
CA ASN A 137 -4.18 -13.09 -18.31
C ASN A 137 -3.88 -11.63 -17.91
N LEU A 138 -3.77 -10.71 -18.86
CA LEU A 138 -3.65 -9.27 -18.56
C LEU A 138 -4.88 -8.76 -17.79
N CYS A 139 -6.10 -9.07 -18.25
CA CYS A 139 -7.33 -8.69 -17.55
C CYS A 139 -7.38 -9.23 -16.11
N GLU A 140 -6.93 -10.47 -15.90
CA GLU A 140 -6.88 -11.11 -14.58
C GLU A 140 -5.88 -10.41 -13.65
N ARG A 141 -4.70 -10.05 -14.17
CA ARG A 141 -3.69 -9.29 -13.41
C ARG A 141 -4.19 -7.89 -13.07
N LEU A 142 -4.86 -7.19 -13.99
CA LEU A 142 -5.45 -5.87 -13.72
C LEU A 142 -6.50 -5.94 -12.59
N TRP A 143 -7.37 -6.94 -12.59
CA TRP A 143 -8.30 -7.15 -11.48
C TRP A 143 -7.61 -7.51 -10.16
N LEU A 144 -6.50 -8.25 -10.20
CA LEU A 144 -5.69 -8.54 -9.02
C LEU A 144 -5.03 -7.28 -8.45
N ILE A 145 -4.50 -6.41 -9.31
CA ILE A 145 -3.96 -5.10 -8.91
C ILE A 145 -5.07 -4.28 -8.25
N ALA A 146 -6.23 -4.14 -8.88
CA ALA A 146 -7.36 -3.41 -8.30
C ALA A 146 -7.77 -3.93 -6.91
N ALA A 147 -7.67 -5.24 -6.68
CA ALA A 147 -7.97 -5.83 -5.37
C ALA A 147 -6.87 -5.56 -4.32
N LEU A 148 -5.60 -5.50 -4.72
CA LEU A 148 -4.48 -5.13 -3.84
C LEU A 148 -4.53 -3.63 -3.51
N GLU A 149 -4.76 -2.79 -4.52
CA GLU A 149 -4.91 -1.34 -4.42
C GLU A 149 -6.07 -0.92 -3.52
N HIS A 150 -7.13 -1.72 -3.47
CA HIS A 150 -8.20 -1.50 -2.49
C HIS A 150 -7.67 -1.58 -1.05
N TYR A 151 -6.73 -2.48 -0.75
CA TYR A 151 -6.13 -2.59 0.56
C TYR A 151 -5.07 -1.51 0.82
N THR A 152 -4.27 -1.11 -0.17
CA THR A 152 -3.33 0.01 -0.02
C THR A 152 -4.09 1.30 0.25
N ALA A 153 -5.19 1.59 -0.46
CA ALA A 153 -6.06 2.74 -0.19
C ALA A 153 -6.67 2.70 1.22
N VAL A 154 -7.12 1.52 1.69
CA VAL A 154 -7.60 1.33 3.07
C VAL A 154 -6.50 1.59 4.11
N LEU A 155 -5.29 1.10 3.85
CA LEU A 155 -4.14 1.32 4.72
C LEU A 155 -3.66 2.78 4.67
N GLY A 156 -3.80 3.45 3.53
CA GLY A 156 -3.51 4.87 3.33
C GLY A 156 -4.46 5.75 4.15
N ASP A 157 -5.77 5.50 4.07
CA ASP A 157 -6.75 6.17 4.94
C ASP A 157 -6.45 5.91 6.42
N PHE A 158 -6.05 4.68 6.78
CA PHE A 158 -5.61 4.38 8.13
C PHE A 158 -4.37 5.20 8.52
N ALA A 159 -3.32 5.27 7.69
CA ALA A 159 -2.08 5.99 7.98
C ALA A 159 -2.34 7.49 8.22
N LEU A 160 -3.23 8.10 7.43
CA LEU A 160 -3.66 9.49 7.60
C LEU A 160 -4.38 9.71 8.94
N ASN A 161 -5.14 8.72 9.41
CA ASN A 161 -6.05 8.88 10.56
C ASN A 161 -5.61 8.17 11.84
N CYS A 162 -4.51 7.41 11.82
CA CYS A 162 -3.97 6.66 12.95
C CYS A 162 -3.47 7.57 14.10
N ARG A 163 -3.04 6.93 15.20
CA ARG A 163 -2.61 7.61 16.43
C ARG A 163 -1.09 7.61 16.65
N TRP A 164 -0.29 7.45 15.60
CA TRP A 164 1.17 7.41 15.72
C TRP A 164 1.75 8.65 16.42
N ASP A 165 1.28 9.86 16.11
CA ASP A 165 1.75 11.10 16.78
C ASP A 165 1.45 11.09 18.29
N ASP A 166 0.29 10.56 18.69
CA ASP A 166 -0.14 10.51 20.09
C ASP A 166 0.75 9.57 20.93
N HIS A 167 1.50 8.69 20.26
CA HIS A 167 2.38 7.68 20.87
C HIS A 167 3.87 7.98 20.63
N GLY A 168 4.21 9.21 20.22
CA GLY A 168 5.60 9.64 20.08
C GLY A 168 6.35 8.99 18.93
N ALA A 169 5.63 8.56 17.89
CA ALA A 169 6.26 7.96 16.72
C ALA A 169 7.22 8.93 16.02
N HIS A 170 8.31 8.41 15.45
CA HIS A 170 9.31 9.25 14.80
C HIS A 170 8.72 9.98 13.58
N PRO A 171 8.85 11.32 13.50
CA PRO A 171 8.13 12.12 12.51
C PRO A 171 8.49 11.78 11.06
N THR A 172 9.74 11.40 10.77
CA THR A 172 10.15 11.00 9.41
C THR A 172 9.44 9.72 8.95
N MET A 173 9.36 8.69 9.80
CA MET A 173 8.65 7.44 9.46
C MET A 173 7.15 7.67 9.32
N VAL A 174 6.59 8.54 10.18
CA VAL A 174 5.20 8.98 10.06
C VAL A 174 4.96 9.70 8.72
N ASP A 175 5.88 10.57 8.30
CA ASP A 175 5.76 11.29 7.03
C ASP A 175 5.85 10.35 5.83
N LEU A 176 6.79 9.39 5.84
CA LEU A 176 6.93 8.36 4.81
C LEU A 176 5.61 7.62 4.56
N TYR A 177 5.03 7.00 5.59
CA TYR A 177 3.82 6.19 5.42
C TYR A 177 2.57 7.03 5.13
N ARG A 178 2.52 8.29 5.60
CA ARG A 178 1.40 9.19 5.28
C ARG A 178 1.52 9.83 3.91
N TRP A 179 2.73 10.10 3.42
CA TRP A 179 2.97 10.55 2.06
C TRP A 179 2.46 9.48 1.09
N HIS A 180 2.96 8.26 1.22
CA HIS A 180 2.50 7.14 0.43
C HIS A 180 0.99 6.95 0.59
N GLY A 181 0.51 6.81 1.84
CA GLY A 181 -0.93 6.62 2.08
C GLY A 181 -1.83 7.74 1.55
N ALA A 182 -1.32 8.96 1.41
CA ALA A 182 -2.04 10.04 0.75
C ALA A 182 -2.09 9.87 -0.76
N GLU A 183 -1.00 9.43 -1.40
CA GLU A 183 -0.96 9.11 -2.83
C GLU A 183 -1.86 7.91 -3.17
N GLU A 184 -1.90 6.87 -2.34
CA GLU A 184 -2.89 5.77 -2.46
C GLU A 184 -4.33 6.27 -2.48
N VAL A 185 -4.59 7.28 -1.65
CA VAL A 185 -5.87 7.95 -1.58
C VAL A 185 -6.07 8.86 -2.81
N GLU A 186 -5.06 9.50 -3.38
CA GLU A 186 -5.20 10.28 -4.63
C GLU A 186 -5.59 9.38 -5.82
N HIS A 187 -4.99 8.19 -5.95
CA HIS A 187 -5.18 7.33 -7.12
C HIS A 187 -6.08 6.10 -6.91
N ARG A 188 -6.78 6.00 -5.78
CA ARG A 188 -7.64 4.87 -5.38
C ARG A 188 -8.57 4.28 -6.46
N ASN A 189 -9.00 5.09 -7.42
CA ASN A 189 -9.93 4.69 -8.47
C ASN A 189 -9.23 4.10 -9.69
N VAL A 190 -7.96 4.45 -9.96
CA VAL A 190 -7.29 4.19 -11.24
C VAL A 190 -7.23 2.69 -11.53
N ALA A 191 -6.78 1.87 -10.58
CA ALA A 191 -6.66 0.43 -10.81
C ALA A 191 -8.01 -0.25 -11.07
N HIS A 192 -9.06 0.17 -10.36
CA HIS A 192 -10.41 -0.33 -10.60
C HIS A 192 -10.93 0.11 -11.98
N ASP A 193 -10.77 1.38 -12.34
CA ASP A 193 -11.25 1.93 -13.61
C ASP A 193 -10.53 1.30 -14.81
N VAL A 194 -9.23 1.02 -14.68
CA VAL A 194 -8.46 0.26 -15.68
C VAL A 194 -9.00 -1.16 -15.80
N ALA A 195 -9.23 -1.86 -14.69
CA ALA A 195 -9.76 -3.23 -14.74
C ALA A 195 -11.15 -3.29 -15.40
N VAL A 196 -12.03 -2.34 -15.07
CA VAL A 196 -13.35 -2.18 -15.70
C VAL A 196 -13.23 -1.87 -17.20
N TYR A 197 -12.33 -0.97 -17.59
CA TYR A 197 -12.10 -0.61 -18.99
C TYR A 197 -11.72 -1.82 -19.86
N PHE A 198 -10.87 -2.71 -19.34
CA PHE A 198 -10.46 -3.92 -20.06
C PHE A 198 -11.50 -5.04 -20.00
N ARG A 199 -12.14 -5.21 -18.84
CA ARG A 199 -13.15 -6.24 -18.62
C ARG A 199 -14.02 -5.91 -17.40
N ASP A 200 -15.13 -5.25 -17.64
CA ASP A 200 -16.17 -5.05 -16.62
C ASP A 200 -16.85 -6.37 -16.26
N SER A 201 -16.43 -6.96 -15.14
CA SER A 201 -16.86 -8.28 -14.70
C SER A 201 -16.84 -8.36 -13.19
N TYR A 202 -18.04 -8.36 -12.60
CA TYR A 202 -18.23 -8.59 -11.16
C TYR A 202 -17.58 -9.90 -10.69
N VAL A 203 -17.67 -10.96 -11.51
CA VAL A 203 -17.09 -12.27 -11.17
C VAL A 203 -15.57 -12.20 -11.11
N ASP A 204 -14.92 -11.52 -12.07
CA ASP A 204 -13.47 -11.35 -12.08
C ASP A 204 -13.00 -10.50 -10.90
N ARG A 205 -13.73 -9.43 -10.58
CA ARG A 205 -13.47 -8.60 -9.39
C ARG A 205 -13.50 -9.42 -8.10
N ILE A 206 -14.56 -10.21 -7.90
CA ILE A 206 -14.74 -11.03 -6.70
C ILE A 206 -13.69 -12.14 -6.65
N ARG A 207 -13.39 -12.78 -7.78
CA ARG A 207 -12.34 -13.80 -7.86
C ARG A 207 -10.98 -13.23 -7.48
N ALA A 208 -10.63 -12.05 -8.00
CA ALA A 208 -9.38 -11.37 -7.66
C ALA A 208 -9.28 -11.05 -6.17
N MET A 209 -10.35 -10.52 -5.56
CA MET A 209 -10.39 -10.26 -4.12
C MET A 209 -10.26 -11.53 -3.29
N CYS A 210 -10.93 -12.62 -3.69
CA CYS A 210 -10.83 -13.93 -3.03
C CYS A 210 -9.43 -14.54 -3.13
N ILE A 211 -8.60 -14.12 -4.09
CA ILE A 211 -7.19 -14.52 -4.21
C ILE A 211 -6.30 -13.57 -3.40
N ALA A 212 -6.46 -12.26 -3.57
CA ALA A 212 -5.64 -11.23 -2.93
C ALA A 212 -5.76 -11.30 -1.40
N MET A 213 -6.98 -11.39 -0.87
CA MET A 213 -7.25 -11.35 0.57
C MET A 213 -6.50 -12.44 1.37
N PRO A 214 -6.61 -13.75 1.05
CA PRO A 214 -5.90 -14.78 1.81
C PRO A 214 -4.38 -14.73 1.59
N LEU A 215 -3.91 -14.37 0.38
CA LEU A 215 -2.48 -14.24 0.11
C LEU A 215 -1.86 -13.12 0.95
N MET A 216 -2.51 -11.95 0.97
CA MET A 216 -2.08 -10.81 1.76
C MET A 216 -2.13 -11.15 3.26
N TRP A 217 -3.24 -11.73 3.75
CA TRP A 217 -3.33 -12.19 5.13
C TRP A 217 -2.16 -13.10 5.52
N ALA A 218 -1.93 -14.15 4.74
CA ALA A 218 -0.89 -15.13 5.03
C ALA A 218 0.51 -14.51 4.97
N PHE A 219 0.74 -13.59 4.04
CA PHE A 219 1.99 -12.85 3.92
C PHE A 219 2.24 -11.99 5.16
N PHE A 220 1.31 -11.11 5.53
CA PHE A 220 1.49 -10.21 6.67
C PHE A 220 1.61 -10.96 8.00
N GLU A 221 0.87 -12.06 8.21
CA GLU A 221 1.06 -12.91 9.39
C GLU A 221 2.47 -13.48 9.48
N ARG A 222 2.96 -14.07 8.37
CA ARG A 222 4.28 -14.70 8.30
C ARG A 222 5.39 -13.67 8.43
N GLY A 223 5.28 -12.55 7.72
CA GLY A 223 6.26 -11.46 7.73
C GLY A 223 6.35 -10.80 9.11
N MET A 224 5.21 -10.46 9.72
CA MET A 224 5.17 -9.92 11.09
C MET A 224 5.80 -10.88 12.08
N TRP A 225 5.41 -12.16 12.03
CA TRP A 225 5.96 -13.15 12.95
C TRP A 225 7.47 -13.33 12.75
N TYR A 226 7.94 -13.34 11.50
CA TYR A 226 9.36 -13.38 11.19
C TYR A 226 10.10 -12.18 11.79
N LEU A 227 9.67 -10.95 11.46
CA LEU A 227 10.32 -9.73 11.92
C LEU A 227 10.35 -9.62 13.45
N VAL A 228 9.24 -9.90 14.13
CA VAL A 228 9.19 -9.86 15.61
C VAL A 228 10.08 -10.94 16.23
N LYS A 229 10.20 -12.11 15.60
CA LYS A 229 11.03 -13.21 16.11
C LYS A 229 12.52 -12.97 15.90
N THR A 230 12.89 -12.25 14.84
CA THR A 230 14.30 -11.94 14.51
C THR A 230 14.77 -10.61 15.07
N ASP A 231 13.86 -9.79 15.61
CA ASP A 231 14.18 -8.55 16.30
C ASP A 231 15.00 -8.82 17.58
N PRO A 232 16.26 -8.37 17.66
CA PRO A 232 17.15 -8.68 18.78
C PRO A 232 16.76 -7.97 20.08
N SER A 233 15.86 -6.98 20.02
CA SER A 233 15.48 -6.15 21.17
C SER A 233 14.22 -6.63 21.88
N VAL A 234 13.54 -7.66 21.36
CA VAL A 234 12.33 -8.24 21.96
C VAL A 234 12.34 -9.75 21.94
N GLU A 235 11.85 -10.37 23.02
CA GLU A 235 11.62 -11.81 23.08
C GLU A 235 10.13 -12.06 23.33
N LEU A 236 9.37 -12.24 22.24
CA LEU A 236 7.93 -12.47 22.28
C LEU A 236 7.58 -13.84 21.70
N SER A 237 6.78 -14.62 22.42
CA SER A 237 6.08 -15.76 21.85
C SER A 237 5.03 -15.31 20.83
N TRP A 238 4.58 -16.23 19.98
CA TRP A 238 3.53 -15.94 19.00
C TRP A 238 2.25 -15.39 19.65
N TRP A 239 1.83 -15.98 20.78
CA TRP A 239 0.64 -15.50 21.51
C TRP A 239 0.82 -14.11 22.12
N GLN A 240 2.01 -13.78 22.64
CA GLN A 240 2.32 -12.44 23.12
C GLN A 240 2.32 -11.43 21.97
N THR A 241 2.86 -11.80 20.81
CA THR A 241 2.85 -10.98 19.59
C THR A 241 1.42 -10.65 19.16
N GLN A 242 0.54 -11.66 19.07
CA GLN A 242 -0.86 -11.44 18.72
C GLN A 242 -1.62 -10.62 19.77
N ARG A 243 -1.32 -10.80 21.06
CA ARG A 243 -1.90 -9.98 22.13
C ARG A 243 -1.46 -8.52 22.02
N GLN A 244 -0.18 -8.25 21.77
CA GLN A 244 0.33 -6.90 21.56
C GLN A 244 -0.27 -6.28 20.30
N ARG A 245 -0.35 -7.02 19.20
CA ARG A 245 -1.04 -6.58 17.98
C ARG A 245 -2.47 -6.15 18.25
N CYS A 246 -3.25 -6.98 18.96
CA CYS A 246 -4.63 -6.64 19.33
C CYS A 246 -4.71 -5.38 20.19
N ARG A 247 -3.77 -5.20 21.13
CA ARG A 247 -3.66 -3.98 21.94
C ARG A 247 -3.34 -2.76 21.07
N ASP A 248 -2.38 -2.88 20.16
CA ASP A 248 -1.93 -1.79 19.28
C ASP A 248 -3.05 -1.39 18.29
N SER A 249 -3.82 -2.36 17.79
CA SER A 249 -5.06 -2.08 17.03
C SER A 249 -6.13 -1.38 17.89
N GLY A 250 -6.24 -1.72 19.17
CA GLY A 250 -7.11 -1.04 20.13
C GLY A 250 -6.71 0.42 20.38
N LEU A 251 -5.41 0.70 20.35
CA LEU A 251 -4.81 2.04 20.46
C LEU A 251 -4.85 2.83 19.16
N GLY A 252 -5.21 2.23 18.02
CA GLY A 252 -5.22 2.90 16.72
C GLY A 252 -3.83 3.08 16.11
N LEU A 253 -2.87 2.24 16.50
CA LEU A 253 -1.52 2.16 15.92
C LEU A 253 -1.44 1.16 14.77
N LEU A 254 -2.38 0.20 14.75
CA LEU A 254 -2.60 -0.75 13.67
C LEU A 254 -4.08 -0.77 13.27
N PRO A 255 -4.42 -1.18 12.04
CA PRO A 255 -5.81 -1.37 11.67
C PRO A 255 -6.44 -2.46 12.52
N LYS A 256 -7.74 -2.32 12.81
CA LYS A 256 -8.52 -3.38 13.46
C LYS A 256 -8.85 -4.44 12.41
N TRP A 257 -8.62 -5.71 12.74
CA TRP A 257 -8.95 -6.84 11.85
C TRP A 257 -10.38 -6.81 11.31
N ARG A 258 -11.36 -6.51 12.18
CA ARG A 258 -12.76 -6.36 11.77
C ARG A 258 -12.93 -5.21 10.77
N THR A 259 -12.21 -4.11 10.93
CA THR A 259 -12.29 -3.00 9.97
C THR A 259 -11.71 -3.42 8.62
N LEU A 260 -10.49 -3.97 8.62
CA LEU A 260 -9.75 -4.33 7.41
C LEU A 260 -10.47 -5.40 6.56
N PHE A 261 -10.86 -6.52 7.17
CA PHE A 261 -11.39 -7.67 6.42
C PHE A 261 -12.90 -7.86 6.46
N PHE A 262 -13.59 -7.28 7.45
CA PHE A 262 -15.04 -7.42 7.52
C PHE A 262 -15.70 -6.22 6.85
N THR A 263 -15.45 -5.01 7.34
CA THR A 263 -16.16 -3.82 6.83
C THR A 263 -15.71 -3.47 5.41
N ASN A 264 -14.40 -3.31 5.19
CA ASN A 264 -13.90 -2.81 3.90
C ASN A 264 -13.93 -3.87 2.80
N THR A 265 -13.70 -5.14 3.14
CA THR A 265 -13.82 -6.23 2.15
C THR A 265 -15.27 -6.55 1.81
N LEU A 266 -16.21 -6.53 2.77
CA LEU A 266 -17.63 -6.73 2.45
C LEU A 266 -18.19 -5.63 1.54
N ASP A 267 -17.70 -4.40 1.70
CA ASP A 267 -18.08 -3.30 0.81
C ASP A 267 -17.59 -3.54 -0.63
N TYR A 268 -16.39 -4.11 -0.80
CA TYR A 268 -15.86 -4.52 -2.11
C TYR A 268 -16.72 -5.59 -2.82
N PHE A 269 -17.40 -6.46 -2.06
CA PHE A 269 -18.32 -7.46 -2.62
C PHE A 269 -19.67 -6.88 -3.07
N ARG A 270 -19.97 -5.60 -2.84
CA ARG A 270 -21.26 -5.02 -3.28
C ARG A 270 -21.29 -4.83 -4.79
N PRO A 271 -22.39 -5.15 -5.50
CA PRO A 271 -22.47 -4.97 -6.96
C PRO A 271 -22.12 -3.55 -7.44
N GLY A 272 -22.63 -2.52 -6.76
CA GLY A 272 -22.35 -1.11 -7.04
C GLY A 272 -21.14 -0.52 -6.32
N PHE A 273 -20.17 -1.36 -5.95
CA PHE A 273 -18.94 -0.90 -5.31
C PHE A 273 -18.18 0.10 -6.20
N THR A 274 -17.69 1.17 -5.56
CA THR A 274 -16.74 2.14 -6.12
C THR A 274 -15.64 2.39 -5.06
N PRO A 275 -14.36 2.47 -5.45
CA PRO A 275 -13.29 2.80 -4.51
C PRO A 275 -13.38 4.23 -3.96
N GLU A 276 -14.16 5.12 -4.58
CA GLU A 276 -14.29 6.54 -4.22
C GLU A 276 -14.60 6.79 -2.73
N GLN A 277 -15.27 5.84 -2.08
CA GLN A 277 -15.64 5.92 -0.66
C GLN A 277 -14.46 5.68 0.30
N MET A 278 -13.30 5.22 -0.20
CA MET A 278 -12.14 4.84 0.59
C MET A 278 -11.24 6.04 0.84
N GLY A 279 -11.42 6.73 1.96
CA GLY A 279 -10.63 7.90 2.34
C GLY A 279 -11.18 9.21 1.77
N SER A 280 -10.42 10.30 1.92
CA SER A 280 -10.82 11.64 1.47
C SER A 280 -9.76 12.29 0.60
N THR A 281 -10.10 12.60 -0.65
CA THR A 281 -9.19 13.28 -1.60
C THR A 281 -8.72 14.61 -1.03
N ALA A 282 -9.63 15.38 -0.43
CA ALA A 282 -9.30 16.66 0.20
C ALA A 282 -8.27 16.49 1.33
N GLN A 283 -8.40 15.45 2.15
CA GLN A 283 -7.47 15.16 3.23
C GLN A 283 -6.08 14.75 2.70
N ALA A 284 -6.03 13.89 1.68
CA ALA A 284 -4.77 13.48 1.04
C ALA A 284 -4.04 14.68 0.44
N VAL A 285 -4.72 15.48 -0.39
CA VAL A 285 -4.15 16.68 -1.02
C VAL A 285 -3.67 17.67 0.05
N ALA A 286 -4.45 17.89 1.10
CA ALA A 286 -4.05 18.76 2.20
C ALA A 286 -2.81 18.23 2.94
N TYR A 287 -2.73 16.91 3.16
CA TYR A 287 -1.55 16.30 3.77
C TYR A 287 -0.31 16.48 2.88
N LEU A 288 -0.40 16.14 1.59
CA LEU A 288 0.69 16.26 0.63
C LEU A 288 1.17 17.70 0.45
N ALA A 289 0.29 18.70 0.60
CA ALA A 289 0.67 20.10 0.62
C ALA A 289 1.47 20.50 1.89
N SER A 290 1.36 19.73 2.97
CA SER A 290 2.01 19.98 4.26
C SER A 290 3.19 19.06 4.58
N SER A 291 3.28 17.91 3.90
CA SER A 291 4.35 16.91 4.08
C SER A 291 5.72 17.55 3.80
N PRO A 292 6.67 17.49 4.75
CA PRO A 292 8.04 17.97 4.55
C PRO A 292 8.68 17.43 3.28
N ALA A 293 8.60 16.12 3.05
CA ALA A 293 9.21 15.47 1.89
C ALA A 293 8.52 15.85 0.57
N ALA A 294 7.18 15.87 0.54
CA ALA A 294 6.44 16.25 -0.65
C ALA A 294 6.63 17.74 -1.01
N ARG A 295 6.84 18.61 -0.01
CA ARG A 295 7.13 20.03 -0.24
C ARG A 295 8.54 20.25 -0.79
N SER A 296 9.54 19.51 -0.33
CA SER A 296 10.90 19.62 -0.87
C SER A 296 10.99 19.16 -2.32
N ALA A 297 10.16 18.18 -2.72
CA ALA A 297 10.09 17.69 -4.09
C ALA A 297 9.51 18.68 -5.12
N ARG A 298 8.91 19.80 -4.66
CA ARG A 298 8.34 20.86 -5.52
C ARG A 298 9.30 22.02 -5.79
N LEU A 299 10.45 22.06 -5.10
CA LEU A 299 11.49 23.09 -5.22
C LEU A 299 12.56 22.65 -6.21
#